data_AF-A0A2V5ZPY4-F1
#
_entry.id   AF-A0A2V5ZPY4-F1
#
_cell.length_a   1.000
_cell.length_b   1.000
_cell.length_c   1.000
_cell.angle_alpha   90.00
_cell.angle_beta   90.00
_cell.angle_gamma   90.00
#
_symmetry.space_group_name_H-M   'P 1'
#
loop_
_entity.id
_entity.type
_entity.pdbx_description
1 polymer ?
#
loop_
_entity_poly.entity_id
_entity_poly.type
_entity_poly.pdbx_seq_one_letter_code
_entity_poly.pdbx_strand_id
1 'polypeptide(L)' 'MRVERSALMPNEAQLRVANPPPKPLLIWDGECHFCRRWIERWREITGDQVDYETSQQVGDRFPEISRAQF' A
#
# COMPACT_ATOMS: atom_id res chain seq x y z
N MET A 1 4.97 -34.61 -12.85
CA MET A 1 5.82 -33.42 -12.61
C MET A 1 5.06 -32.48 -11.70
N ARG A 2 5.27 -32.61 -10.39
CA ARG A 2 4.60 -31.83 -9.34
C ARG A 2 5.57 -30.70 -9.01
N VAL A 3 5.24 -29.46 -9.35
CA VAL A 3 6.04 -28.31 -8.89
C VAL A 3 5.70 -28.13 -7.43
N GLU A 4 6.60 -28.58 -6.55
CA GLU A 4 6.50 -28.33 -5.12
C GLU A 4 6.69 -26.83 -4.90
N ARG A 5 5.65 -26.18 -4.34
CA ARG A 5 5.76 -24.82 -3.82
C ARG A 5 6.72 -24.86 -2.64
N SER A 6 7.98 -24.53 -2.89
CA SER A 6 8.99 -24.36 -1.86
C SER A 6 8.57 -23.23 -0.93
N ALA A 7 8.07 -23.60 0.25
CA ALA A 7 7.80 -22.73 1.36
C ALA A 7 9.10 -22.50 2.13
N LEU A 8 9.95 -21.58 1.68
CA LEU A 8 11.12 -21.14 2.43
C LEU A 8 11.42 -19.68 2.11
N MET A 9 10.70 -18.76 2.76
CA MET A 9 11.28 -17.56 3.38
C MET A 9 10.44 -17.28 4.63
N PRO A 10 11.02 -17.27 5.84
CA PRO A 10 10.29 -16.86 7.03
C PRO A 10 9.76 -15.44 6.84
N ASN A 11 8.47 -15.28 7.09
CA ASN A 11 7.70 -14.06 7.20
C ASN A 11 8.52 -12.91 7.84
N GLU A 12 9.19 -12.09 7.03
CA GLU A 12 9.54 -10.73 7.40
C GLU A 12 8.21 -10.04 7.70
N ALA A 13 7.98 -9.79 9.00
CA ALA A 13 6.72 -9.38 9.59
C ALA A 13 5.84 -8.55 8.65
N GLN A 14 4.85 -9.20 8.00
CA GLN A 14 3.77 -8.48 7.35
C GLN A 14 3.04 -7.64 8.40
N LEU A 15 3.34 -6.35 8.48
CA LEU A 15 2.64 -5.40 9.34
C LEU A 15 1.16 -5.41 8.92
N ARG A 16 0.30 -5.86 9.83
CA ARG A 16 -1.16 -5.86 9.62
C ARG A 16 -1.77 -4.75 10.45
N VAL A 17 -2.49 -3.85 9.79
CA VAL A 17 -3.28 -2.81 10.47
C VAL A 17 -4.51 -3.43 11.11
N ALA A 18 -4.92 -2.93 12.28
CA ALA A 18 -6.07 -3.45 13.02
C ALA A 18 -7.41 -3.14 12.32
N ASN A 19 -7.47 -2.03 11.57
CA ASN A 19 -8.66 -1.59 10.86
C ASN A 19 -8.36 -1.38 9.36
N PRO A 20 -8.37 -2.45 8.54
CA PRO A 20 -8.11 -2.33 7.11
C PRO A 20 -9.25 -1.58 6.39
N PRO A 21 -8.95 -0.82 5.34
CA PRO A 21 -9.98 -0.19 4.52
C PRO A 21 -10.82 -1.24 3.79
N PRO A 22 -12.10 -0.95 3.46
CA PRO A 22 -12.98 -1.88 2.75
C PRO A 22 -12.55 -2.15 1.30
N LYS A 23 -11.74 -1.26 0.72
CA LYS A 23 -11.15 -1.37 -0.61
C LYS A 23 -9.62 -1.24 -0.50
N PRO A 24 -8.83 -1.89 -1.39
CA PRO A 24 -7.39 -1.65 -1.43
C PRO A 24 -7.07 -0.15 -1.50
N LEU A 25 -6.21 0.30 -0.58
CA LEU A 25 -5.78 1.68 -0.45
C LEU A 25 -4.28 1.77 -0.69
N LEU A 26 -3.87 2.53 -1.70
CA LEU A 26 -2.49 2.87 -1.95
C LEU A 26 -2.18 4.22 -1.31
N ILE A 27 -1.30 4.18 -0.30
CA ILE A 27 -0.82 5.37 0.40
C ILE A 27 0.52 5.75 -0.19
N TRP A 28 0.72 7.03 -0.48
CA TRP A 28 1.94 7.56 -1.11
C TRP A 28 2.30 8.92 -0.51
N ASP A 29 3.55 9.36 -0.67
CA ASP A 29 3.99 10.68 -0.24
C ASP A 29 3.43 11.79 -1.17
N GLY A 30 2.54 12.63 -0.66
CA GLY A 30 1.88 13.70 -1.42
C GLY A 30 2.83 14.76 -2.01
N GLU A 31 4.02 14.91 -1.45
CA GLU A 31 5.07 15.84 -1.89
C GLU A 31 6.05 15.19 -2.89
N CYS A 32 5.95 13.88 -3.12
CA CYS A 32 6.77 13.16 -4.09
C CYS A 32 6.21 13.28 -5.52
N HIS A 33 6.83 14.13 -6.35
CA HIS A 33 6.44 14.31 -7.76
C HIS A 33 6.54 13.04 -8.61
N PHE A 34 7.52 12.17 -8.34
CA PHE A 34 7.65 10.88 -9.04
C PHE A 34 6.45 9.97 -8.73
N CYS A 35 6.09 9.89 -7.45
CA CYS A 35 4.97 9.10 -6.96
C CYS A 35 3.66 9.60 -7.60
N ARG A 36 3.43 10.91 -7.61
CA ARG A 36 2.24 11.53 -8.23
C ARG A 36 2.04 11.09 -9.68
N ARG A 37 3.09 11.11 -10.50
CA ARG A 37 3.01 10.69 -11.92
C ARG A 37 2.56 9.23 -12.07
N TRP A 38 3.03 8.34 -11.20
CA TRP A 38 2.60 6.95 -11.22
C TRP A 38 1.18 6.77 -10.72
N ILE A 39 0.76 7.52 -9.70
CA ILE A 39 -0.62 7.50 -9.21
C ILE A 39 -1.60 7.93 -10.32
N GLU A 40 -1.29 8.99 -11.05
CA GLU A 40 -2.11 9.43 -12.20
C GLU A 40 -2.28 8.31 -13.23
N ARG A 41 -1.17 7.66 -13.62
CA ARG A 41 -1.20 6.52 -14.54
C ARG A 41 -1.98 5.31 -13.98
N TRP A 42 -1.81 5.00 -12.71
CA TRP A 42 -2.48 3.83 -12.11
C TRP A 42 -3.97 4.05 -11.89
N ARG A 43 -4.42 5.27 -11.60
CA ARG A 43 -5.85 5.60 -11.52
C ARG A 43 -6.59 5.24 -12.82
N GLU A 44 -5.98 5.47 -13.98
CA GLU A 44 -6.55 5.08 -15.28
C GLU A 44 -6.63 3.56 -15.45
N ILE A 45 -5.63 2.83 -14.96
CA ILE A 45 -5.54 1.36 -15.10
C ILE A 45 -6.47 0.63 -14.13
N THR A 46 -6.53 1.09 -12.87
CA THR A 46 -7.30 0.41 -11.81
C THR A 46 -8.76 0.84 -11.79
N GLY A 47 -9.08 2.00 -12.36
CA GLY A 47 -10.39 2.62 -12.22
C GLY A 47 -10.78 2.72 -10.73
N ASP A 48 -12.00 2.28 -10.41
CA ASP A 48 -12.53 2.31 -9.04
C ASP A 48 -12.04 1.16 -8.14
N GLN A 49 -11.15 0.27 -8.59
CA GLN A 49 -10.74 -0.90 -7.79
C GLN A 49 -9.77 -0.56 -6.64
N VAL A 50 -9.12 0.61 -6.69
CA VAL A 50 -8.10 1.04 -5.72
C VAL A 50 -8.36 2.49 -5.32
N ASP A 51 -8.33 2.76 -4.02
CA ASP A 51 -8.29 4.12 -3.49
C ASP A 51 -6.84 4.60 -3.37
N TYR A 52 -6.63 5.90 -3.50
CA TYR A 52 -5.31 6.51 -3.45
C TYR A 52 -5.37 7.76 -2.58
N GLU A 53 -4.58 7.76 -1.51
CA GLU A 53 -4.54 8.84 -0.51
C GLU A 53 -3.09 9.18 -0.14
N THR A 54 -2.85 10.40 0.31
CA THR A 54 -1.50 10.81 0.73
C THR A 54 -1.22 10.42 2.18
N SER A 55 0.01 10.05 2.50
CA SER A 55 0.42 9.72 3.88
C SER A 55 0.18 10.89 4.85
N GLN A 56 0.28 12.13 4.36
CA GLN A 56 -0.03 13.35 5.10
C GLN A 56 -1.50 13.44 5.54
N GLN A 57 -2.43 12.90 4.73
CA GLN A 57 -3.87 12.93 5.01
C GLN A 57 -4.34 11.75 5.85
N VAL A 58 -3.78 10.55 5.63
CA VAL A 58 -4.31 9.30 6.22
C VAL A 58 -3.36 8.61 7.19
N GLY A 59 -2.15 9.12 7.42
CA GLY A 59 -1.16 8.48 8.30
C GLY A 59 -1.71 8.18 9.70
N ASP A 60 -2.48 9.10 10.27
CA ASP A 60 -3.07 8.94 11.61
C ASP A 60 -4.16 7.85 11.67
N ARG A 61 -4.72 7.41 10.53
CA ARG A 61 -5.67 6.28 10.45
C ARG A 61 -4.99 4.92 10.65
N PHE A 62 -3.67 4.85 10.47
CA PHE A 62 -2.87 3.63 10.54
C PHE A 62 -1.69 3.82 11.50
N PRO A 63 -1.95 4.01 12.81
CA PRO A 63 -0.92 4.31 13.81
C PRO A 63 0.15 3.20 13.97
N GLU A 64 -0.13 2.00 13.47
CA GLU A 64 0.80 0.89 13.43
C GLU A 64 1.94 1.09 12.41
N ILE A 65 1.73 1.97 11.42
CA ILE A 65 2.73 2.33 10.41
C ILE A 65 3.41 3.61 10.89
N SER A 66 4.70 3.53 11.21
CA SER A 66 5.43 4.74 11.59
C SER A 66 5.58 5.69 10.40
N ARG A 67 5.68 6.99 10.66
CA ARG A 67 5.83 8.01 9.59
C ARG A 67 7.03 7.76 8.67
N ALA A 68 8.09 7.13 9.19
CA ALA A 68 9.29 6.79 8.42
C ALA A 68 9.11 5.58 7.48
N GLN A 69 7.99 4.87 7.57
CA GLN A 69 7.67 3.69 6.75
C GLN A 69 6.68 3.97 5.61
N PHE A 70 6.24 5.23 5.45
CA PHE A 70 5.52 5.70 4.27
C PHE A 70 6.52 6.22 3.23
#